data_AF-A0A1G3TEW3-F1
#
_entry.id   AF-A0A1G3TEW3-F1
#
_cell.length_a   1.000
_cell.length_b   1.000
_cell.length_c   1.000
_cell.angle_alpha   90.00
_cell.angle_beta   90.00
_cell.angle_gamma   90.00
#
_symmetry.space_group_name_H-M   'P 1'
#
loop_
_entity.id
_entity.type
_entity.pdbx_description
1 polymer ?
#
loop_
_entity_poly.entity_id
_entity_poly.type
_entity_poly.pdbx_seq_one_letter_code
_entity_poly.pdbx_strand_id
1 'polypeptide(L)'
;MNLRNKLVLMAVNPNSSFIYWEITDKTVEEFGVDPKNIELLFKLFDEKHHEILEFDSNFALGDYYINHENNHKAIYVKLFLKVGGRLQYILSSNIIKTLDKTIKSSKHSNLIDDGISENLIYTSTLLGGR
;
A
#
# COMPACT_ATOMS: atom_id res chain seq x y z
N MET A 1 9.19 -13.56 -21.02
CA MET A 1 8.93 -12.31 -20.28
C MET A 1 9.57 -12.48 -18.91
N ASN A 2 10.58 -11.69 -18.55
CA ASN A 2 11.20 -11.79 -17.21
C ASN A 2 10.22 -11.21 -16.19
N LEU A 3 9.49 -12.07 -15.47
CA LEU A 3 8.75 -11.63 -14.29
C LEU A 3 9.74 -11.07 -13.27
N ARG A 4 9.43 -9.89 -12.73
CA ARG A 4 10.19 -9.24 -11.66
C ARG A 4 9.26 -9.10 -10.47
N ASN A 5 9.84 -9.12 -9.27
CA ASN A 5 9.07 -8.84 -8.06
C ASN A 5 8.40 -7.47 -8.15
N LYS A 6 7.21 -7.37 -7.57
CA LYS A 6 6.41 -6.15 -7.56
C LYS A 6 5.84 -5.94 -6.17
N LEU A 7 5.86 -4.69 -5.74
CA LEU A 7 5.24 -4.24 -4.52
C LEU A 7 4.71 -2.83 -4.79
N VAL A 8 3.40 -2.66 -4.72
CA VAL A 8 2.73 -1.41 -5.06
C VAL A 8 1.82 -1.02 -3.91
N LEU A 9 1.89 0.23 -3.51
CA LEU A 9 1.01 0.83 -2.52
C LEU A 9 0.18 1.92 -3.20
N MET A 10 -1.14 1.88 -3.02
CA MET A 10 -2.07 2.84 -3.60
C MET A 10 -2.93 3.45 -2.49
N ALA A 11 -3.06 4.77 -2.50
CA ALA A 11 -3.98 5.45 -1.59
C ALA A 11 -5.42 5.12 -2.00
N VAL A 12 -6.25 4.68 -1.05
CA VAL A 12 -7.69 4.45 -1.27
C VAL A 12 -8.48 5.65 -0.75
N ASN A 13 -8.19 6.07 0.47
CA ASN A 13 -8.69 7.30 1.08
C ASN A 13 -7.67 7.78 2.14
N PRO A 14 -7.89 8.91 2.84
CA PRO A 14 -6.91 9.43 3.79
C PRO A 14 -6.48 8.45 4.90
N ASN A 15 -7.36 7.51 5.27
CA ASN A 15 -7.14 6.57 6.37
C ASN A 15 -6.90 5.13 5.90
N SER A 16 -6.80 4.89 4.59
CA SER A 16 -6.61 3.53 4.08
C SER A 16 -5.85 3.49 2.77
N SER A 17 -5.08 2.43 2.65
CA SER A 17 -4.26 2.14 1.48
C SER A 17 -4.45 0.70 1.06
N PHE A 18 -4.32 0.46 -0.24
CA PHE A 18 -4.32 -0.87 -0.82
C PHE A 18 -2.89 -1.24 -1.20
N ILE A 19 -2.47 -2.45 -0.88
CA ILE A 19 -1.18 -2.99 -1.25
C ILE A 19 -1.37 -4.21 -2.16
N TYR A 20 -0.50 -4.34 -3.14
CA TYR A 20 -0.42 -5.47 -4.05
C TYR A 20 1.03 -5.94 -4.16
N TRP A 21 1.25 -7.26 -4.20
CA TRP A 21 2.58 -7.83 -4.36
C TRP A 21 2.61 -9.05 -5.29
N GLU A 22 3.75 -9.22 -5.96
CA GLU A 22 4.12 -10.39 -6.73
C GLU A 22 5.58 -10.73 -6.38
N ILE A 23 5.84 -11.94 -5.91
CA ILE A 23 7.17 -12.45 -5.62
C ILE A 23 7.42 -13.67 -6.48
N THR A 24 8.54 -13.64 -7.20
CA THR A 24 8.90 -14.73 -8.11
C THR A 24 9.54 -15.88 -7.36
N ASP A 25 9.27 -17.11 -7.78
CA ASP A 25 9.92 -18.32 -7.24
C ASP A 25 11.44 -18.18 -7.23
N LYS A 26 12.01 -17.59 -8.30
CA LYS A 26 13.44 -17.30 -8.39
C LYS A 26 13.96 -16.50 -7.19
N THR A 27 13.23 -15.46 -6.76
CA THR A 27 13.64 -14.68 -5.59
C THR A 27 13.56 -15.51 -4.32
N VAL A 28 12.51 -16.31 -4.15
CA VAL A 28 12.36 -17.17 -2.96
C VAL A 28 13.50 -18.20 -2.90
N GLU A 29 13.84 -18.80 -4.04
CA GLU A 29 14.95 -19.73 -4.20
C GLU A 29 16.33 -19.09 -3.96
N GLU A 30 16.54 -17.84 -4.39
CA GLU A 30 17.77 -17.07 -4.11
C GLU A 30 18.01 -16.88 -2.60
N PHE A 31 16.94 -16.86 -1.80
CA PHE A 31 17.02 -16.84 -0.33
C PHE A 31 17.05 -18.25 0.30
N GLY A 32 17.10 -19.31 -0.50
CA GLY A 32 17.16 -20.70 -0.04
C GLY A 32 15.85 -21.20 0.57
N VAL A 33 14.71 -20.60 0.21
CA VAL A 33 13.39 -20.98 0.69
C VAL A 33 12.64 -21.77 -0.38
N ASP A 34 11.87 -22.78 0.04
CA ASP A 34 10.92 -23.47 -0.83
C ASP A 34 9.76 -22.52 -1.15
N PRO A 35 9.46 -22.23 -2.43
CA PRO A 35 8.31 -21.39 -2.82
C PRO A 35 6.98 -21.79 -2.17
N LYS A 36 6.81 -23.06 -1.78
CA LYS A 36 5.61 -23.55 -1.09
C LYS A 36 5.53 -23.18 0.40
N ASN A 37 6.65 -22.80 1.02
CA ASN A 37 6.78 -22.50 2.44
C ASN A 37 7.24 -21.05 2.66
N ILE A 38 6.73 -20.13 1.84
CA ILE A 38 7.08 -18.72 1.94
C ILE A 38 6.40 -18.08 3.17
N GLU A 39 7.16 -17.31 3.93
CA GLU A 39 6.65 -16.47 5.02
C GLU A 39 7.09 -15.03 4.78
N LEU A 40 6.14 -14.19 4.38
CA LEU A 40 6.37 -12.78 4.08
C LEU A 40 5.92 -11.91 5.26
N LEU A 41 6.72 -10.90 5.58
CA LEU A 41 6.37 -9.82 6.52
C LEU A 41 6.38 -8.49 5.79
N PHE A 42 5.30 -7.75 5.94
CA PHE A 42 5.11 -6.41 5.38
C PHE A 42 5.13 -5.42 6.54
N LYS A 43 5.95 -4.38 6.43
CA LYS A 43 6.02 -3.30 7.41
C LYS A 43 5.70 -1.97 6.72
N LEU A 44 4.70 -1.26 7.22
CA LEU A 44 4.33 0.07 6.79
C LEU A 44 5.18 1.10 7.54
N PHE A 45 5.72 2.08 6.81
CA PHE A 45 6.55 3.14 7.38
C PHE A 45 6.05 4.52 7.00
N ASP A 46 6.32 5.50 7.87
CA ASP A 46 6.13 6.93 7.60
C ASP A 46 7.32 7.56 6.87
N GLU A 47 7.24 8.86 6.55
CA GLU A 47 8.31 9.60 5.87
C GLU A 47 9.60 9.75 6.70
N LYS A 48 9.54 9.48 8.00
CA LYS A 48 10.68 9.50 8.93
C LYS A 48 11.24 8.10 9.18
N HIS A 49 10.76 7.10 8.45
CA HIS A 49 11.13 5.69 8.59
C HIS A 49 10.72 5.06 9.94
N HIS A 50 9.72 5.63 10.63
CA HIS A 50 9.08 4.96 11.75
C HIS A 50 8.10 3.92 11.24
N GLU A 51 8.11 2.74 11.87
CA GLU A 51 7.14 1.68 11.60
C GLU A 51 5.78 2.08 12.17
N ILE A 52 4.75 1.99 11.34
CA ILE A 52 3.35 2.30 11.69
C ILE A 52 2.64 1.02 12.10
N LEU A 53 2.77 -0.02 11.28
CA LEU A 53 2.15 -1.33 11.48
C LEU A 53 2.86 -2.40 10.65
N GLU A 54 2.53 -3.65 10.94
CA GLU A 54 2.99 -4.81 10.18
C GLU A 54 1.89 -5.85 9.98
N PHE A 55 2.04 -6.66 8.93
CA PHE A 55 1.18 -7.81 8.66
C PHE A 55 1.95 -8.89 7.90
N ASP A 56 1.47 -10.13 7.99
CA ASP A 56 2.10 -11.31 7.39
C ASP A 56 1.29 -11.90 6.24
N SER A 57 1.96 -12.62 5.34
CA SER A 57 1.32 -13.44 4.31
C SER A 57 2.17 -14.66 3.97
N ASN A 58 1.51 -15.77 3.66
CA ASN A 58 2.17 -16.99 3.17
C ASN A 58 1.97 -17.18 1.65
N PHE A 59 1.61 -16.11 0.94
CA PHE A 59 1.36 -16.13 -0.50
C PHE A 59 2.36 -15.25 -1.22
N ALA A 60 3.00 -15.79 -2.26
CA ALA A 60 3.90 -15.05 -3.13
C ALA A 60 3.18 -13.99 -4.00
N LEU A 61 1.88 -14.16 -4.23
CA LEU A 61 1.00 -13.23 -4.93
C LEU A 61 -0.17 -12.88 -4.01
N GLY A 62 -0.49 -11.60 -3.90
CA GLY A 62 -1.69 -11.20 -3.19
C GLY A 62 -1.88 -9.70 -3.10
N ASP A 63 -2.92 -9.36 -2.37
CA ASP A 63 -3.32 -8.01 -2.07
C ASP A 63 -3.88 -7.88 -0.65
N TYR A 64 -3.85 -6.66 -0.12
CA TYR A 64 -4.32 -6.38 1.23
C TYR A 64 -4.78 -4.94 1.39
N TYR A 65 -5.77 -4.71 2.26
CA TYR A 65 -6.23 -3.38 2.63
C TYR A 65 -5.67 -3.02 4.00
N ILE A 66 -4.95 -1.90 4.05
CA ILE A 66 -4.31 -1.37 5.24
C ILE A 66 -5.13 -0.19 5.75
N ASN A 67 -5.65 -0.29 6.97
CA ASN A 67 -6.22 0.85 7.68
C ASN A 67 -5.12 1.49 8.53
N HIS A 68 -4.97 2.81 8.41
CA HIS A 68 -3.97 3.58 9.15
C HIS A 68 -4.53 4.96 9.53
N GLU A 69 -3.93 5.59 10.54
CA GLU A 69 -4.28 6.96 10.88
C GLU A 69 -3.78 7.94 9.81
N ASN A 70 -4.53 9.01 9.55
CA ASN A 70 -4.12 10.07 8.62
C ASN A 70 -3.25 11.13 9.32
N ASN A 71 -2.18 10.67 9.98
CA ASN A 71 -1.28 11.51 10.77
C ASN A 71 0.15 11.55 10.20
N HIS A 72 0.40 10.79 9.14
CA HIS A 72 1.67 10.72 8.42
C HIS A 72 1.56 11.56 7.15
N LYS A 73 2.65 12.15 6.63
CA LYS A 73 2.60 12.94 5.38
C LYS A 73 2.80 12.09 4.14
N ALA A 74 3.57 11.02 4.30
CA ALA A 74 3.77 10.03 3.27
C ALA A 74 4.01 8.68 3.91
N ILE A 75 3.65 7.62 3.19
CA ILE A 75 3.80 6.25 3.65
C ILE A 75 4.32 5.35 2.53
N TYR A 76 4.98 4.27 2.92
CA TYR A 76 5.46 3.22 2.02
C TYR A 76 5.59 1.90 2.77
N VAL A 77 5.61 0.79 2.04
CA VAL A 77 5.76 -0.55 2.63
C VAL A 77 7.10 -1.16 2.24
N LYS A 78 7.75 -1.82 3.19
CA LYS A 78 8.85 -2.75 2.91
C LYS A 78 8.37 -4.19 3.08
N LEU A 79 8.83 -5.05 2.18
CA LEU A 79 8.60 -6.48 2.23
C LEU A 79 9.86 -7.22 2.64
N PHE A 80 9.69 -8.16 3.57
CA PHE A 80 10.71 -9.04 4.08
C PHE A 80 10.30 -10.50 3.95
N LEU A 81 11.29 -11.37 3.80
CA LEU A 81 11.15 -12.81 3.93
C LEU A 81 11.59 -13.24 5.33
N LYS A 82 10.80 -14.08 6.01
CA LYS A 82 11.19 -14.72 7.27
C LYS A 82 11.97 -16.00 6.94
N VAL A 83 13.26 -16.03 7.27
CA VAL A 83 14.14 -17.20 7.03
C VAL A 83 14.92 -17.51 8.29
N GLY A 84 14.68 -18.68 8.90
CA GLY A 84 15.43 -19.12 10.09
C GLY A 84 15.39 -18.13 11.25
N GLY A 85 14.23 -17.49 11.48
CA GLY A 85 14.06 -16.47 12.52
C GLY A 85 14.67 -15.10 12.21
N ARG A 86 15.15 -14.87 10.99
CA ARG A 86 15.69 -13.58 10.52
C ARG A 86 14.81 -12.98 9.44
N LEU A 87 14.79 -11.65 9.38
CA LEU A 87 14.11 -10.90 8.31
C LEU A 87 15.12 -10.55 7.22
N GLN A 88 14.84 -11.00 6.00
CA GLN A 88 15.61 -10.66 4.81
C GLN A 88 14.81 -9.67 3.98
N TYR A 89 15.35 -8.48 3.75
CA TYR A 89 14.69 -7.47 2.93
C TYR A 89 14.62 -7.91 1.46
N ILE A 90 13.45 -7.79 0.83
CA ILE A 90 13.26 -8.06 -0.59
C ILE A 90 13.18 -6.75 -1.38
N LEU A 91 12.13 -5.94 -1.14
CA LEU A 91 11.88 -4.70 -1.87
C LEU A 91 10.99 -3.73 -1.09
N SER A 92 10.90 -2.49 -1.59
CA SER A 92 10.01 -1.45 -1.08
C SER A 92 9.00 -1.03 -2.15
N SER A 93 7.82 -0.61 -1.72
CA SER A 93 6.81 -0.03 -2.60
C SER A 93 7.23 1.36 -3.09
N ASN A 94 6.42 1.92 -3.99
CA ASN A 94 6.36 3.37 -4.17
C ASN A 94 5.94 4.06 -2.86
N ILE A 95 6.35 5.32 -2.69
CA ILE A 95 5.89 6.20 -1.62
C ILE A 95 4.60 6.88 -2.09
N ILE A 96 3.56 6.87 -1.26
CA ILE A 96 2.34 7.65 -1.50
C ILE A 96 2.24 8.78 -0.49
N LYS A 97 1.76 9.94 -0.94
CA LYS A 97 1.38 11.03 -0.03
C LYS A 97 -0.01 10.74 0.52
N THR A 98 -0.16 10.91 1.82
CA THR A 98 -1.48 10.86 2.47
C THR A 98 -2.24 12.14 2.13
N LEU A 99 -3.54 12.01 1.97
CA LEU A 99 -4.41 13.14 1.67
C LEU A 99 -4.74 13.88 2.96
N ASP A 100 -4.33 15.14 3.10
CA ASP A 100 -4.74 15.96 4.23
C ASP A 100 -6.28 16.07 4.26
N LYS A 101 -6.88 15.83 5.43
CA LYS A 101 -8.33 16.03 5.67
C LYS A 101 -8.76 17.50 5.61
N THR A 102 -7.84 18.42 5.37
CA THR A 102 -8.10 19.87 5.38
C THR A 102 -8.78 20.31 4.09
N ILE A 103 -10.02 19.85 3.88
CA ILE A 103 -10.97 20.64 3.10
C ILE A 103 -11.18 21.91 3.93
N LYS A 104 -10.51 23.00 3.55
CA LYS A 104 -10.95 24.33 3.98
C LYS A 104 -12.37 24.47 3.45
N SER A 105 -13.36 24.30 4.33
CA SER A 105 -14.66 24.93 4.16
C SER A 105 -14.36 26.41 3.99
N SER A 106 -14.30 26.86 2.72
CA SER A 106 -14.43 28.26 2.41
C SER A 106 -15.79 28.65 2.96
N LYS A 107 -15.79 29.56 3.94
CA LYS A 107 -16.99 30.25 4.39
C LYS A 107 -17.60 30.96 3.18
N HIS A 108 -18.50 30.30 2.47
CA HIS A 108 -19.57 30.96 1.76
C HIS A 108 -20.84 30.71 2.55
N SER A 109 -21.19 31.73 3.32
CA SER A 109 -22.49 31.91 3.93
C SER A 109 -23.60 31.85 2.89
N ASN A 110 -24.66 31.14 3.26
CA ASN A 110 -26.06 31.28 2.87
C ASN A 110 -26.59 30.39 1.73
N LEU A 111 -27.62 29.61 2.11
CA LEU A 111 -28.81 29.21 1.33
C LEU A 111 -28.68 27.97 0.42
N ILE A 112 -29.06 26.79 0.92
CA ILE A 112 -30.40 26.16 0.78
C ILE A 112 -30.33 24.69 1.23
N ASP A 113 -31.34 24.34 2.01
CA ASP A 113 -31.75 23.01 2.47
C ASP A 113 -32.34 22.22 1.31
N ASP A 114 -31.79 21.04 1.00
CA ASP A 114 -32.47 19.83 0.48
C ASP A 114 -31.48 18.91 -0.27
N GLY A 115 -31.21 17.75 0.34
CA GLY A 115 -30.97 16.45 -0.33
C GLY A 115 -29.91 16.31 -1.43
N ILE A 116 -28.84 15.53 -1.11
CA ILE A 116 -27.91 14.83 -2.04
C ILE A 116 -27.00 15.82 -2.82
N SER A 117 -25.66 15.78 -2.87
CA SER A 117 -24.64 14.78 -3.21
C SER A 117 -23.28 15.41 -2.78
N GLU A 118 -22.10 14.80 -2.75
CA GLU A 118 -21.50 13.90 -3.74
C GLU A 118 -20.31 13.18 -3.07
N ASN A 119 -20.42 11.86 -2.95
CA ASN A 119 -19.24 11.01 -2.77
C ASN A 119 -18.37 11.19 -4.01
N LEU A 120 -17.25 11.90 -3.88
CA LEU A 120 -16.24 11.98 -4.92
C LEU A 120 -15.55 10.62 -5.08
N ILE A 121 -16.16 9.76 -5.87
CA ILE A 121 -15.54 8.57 -6.45
C ILE A 121 -14.67 9.08 -7.60
N TYR A 122 -13.34 9.04 -7.44
CA TYR A 122 -12.43 9.19 -8.56
C TYR A 122 -12.06 7.81 -9.09
N THR A 123 -12.67 7.41 -10.20
CA THR A 123 -12.16 6.34 -11.06
C THR A 123 -11.01 6.91 -11.89
N SER A 124 -9.79 6.38 -11.74
CA SER A 124 -8.74 6.64 -12.73
C SER A 124 -8.94 5.73 -13.93
N THR A 125 -9.52 6.28 -15.01
CA THR A 125 -9.58 5.63 -16.32
C THR A 125 -8.16 5.60 -16.91
N LEU A 126 -7.62 4.39 -17.14
CA LEU A 126 -6.47 4.20 -18.01
C LEU A 126 -6.89 4.51 -19.46
N LEU A 127 -6.53 5.69 -19.95
CA LEU A 127 -6.58 6.00 -21.39
C LEU A 127 -5.42 5.26 -22.07
N GLY A 128 -5.67 4.02 -22.47
CA GLY A 128 -4.87 3.32 -23.47
C GLY A 128 -5.23 3.85 -24.87
N GLY A 129 -4.41 4.76 -25.38
CA GLY A 129 -4.39 5.10 -26.81
C GLY A 129 -3.94 3.90 -27.63
N ARG A 130 -4.63 3.68 -28.75
CA ARG A 130 -4.42 2.62 -29.73
C ARG A 130 -3.03 2.61 -30.35
#